data_AF-A0A447TGW8-F1
#
_entry.id   AF-A0A447TGW8-F1
#
_cell.length_a   1.000
_cell.length_b   1.000
_cell.length_c   1.000
_cell.angle_alpha   90.00
_cell.angle_beta   90.00
_cell.angle_gamma   90.00
#
_symmetry.space_group_name_H-M   'P 1'
#
loop_
_entity.id
_entity.type
_entity.pdbx_description
1 polymer ?
#
loop_
_entity_poly.entity_id
_entity_poly.type
_entity_poly.pdbx_seq_one_letter_code
_entity_poly.pdbx_strand_id
1 'polypeptide(L)'
;MIVYLLARQLSAALGLSAQGGHPQVVRPILVPMAEGAWEKLHGKLNAAQRTRLRAMCAATDNIGLFFGENLFVAFSAVILMHAFLRENGHALDPLYLALWGIPTAMFAFLIHAGRLAWHEYRISRAARAEESE
;
A
#
# COMPACT_ATOMS: atom_id res chain seq x y z
N MET A 1 -0.94 7.80 6.85
CA MET A 1 -1.15 6.67 5.93
C MET A 1 0.04 6.42 4.99
N ILE A 2 0.75 7.45 4.50
CA ILE A 2 1.92 7.27 3.59
C ILE A 2 3.08 6.52 4.27
N VAL A 3 3.38 6.86 5.53
CA VAL A 3 4.41 6.15 6.33
C VAL A 3 4.07 4.66 6.48
N TYR A 4 2.80 4.35 6.68
CA TYR A 4 2.33 2.97 6.76
C TYR A 4 2.50 2.23 5.42
N LEU A 5 2.16 2.87 4.29
CA LEU A 5 2.39 2.30 2.95
C LEU A 5 3.87 1.94 2.75
N LEU A 6 4.78 2.87 3.10
CA LEU A 6 6.22 2.66 2.97
C LEU A 6 6.69 1.51 3.85
N ALA A 7 6.32 1.51 5.13
CA ALA A 7 6.67 0.45 6.07
C ALA A 7 6.15 -0.92 5.57
N ARG A 8 4.89 -0.98 5.14
CA ARG A 8 4.26 -2.20 4.63
C ARG A 8 4.96 -2.75 3.39
N GLN A 9 5.29 -1.87 2.44
CA GLN A 9 5.96 -2.25 1.19
C GLN A 9 7.40 -2.72 1.42
N LEU A 10 8.15 -2.05 2.31
CA LEU A 10 9.51 -2.47 2.68
C LEU A 10 9.49 -3.81 3.44
N SER A 11 8.56 -3.99 4.38
CA SER A 11 8.45 -5.26 5.10
C SER A 11 8.07 -6.41 4.16
N ALA A 12 7.15 -6.20 3.22
CA ALA A 12 6.79 -7.20 2.22
C ALA A 12 7.96 -7.53 1.27
N ALA A 13 8.75 -6.53 0.86
CA ALA A 13 9.97 -6.74 0.06
C ALA A 13 11.02 -7.58 0.78
N LEU A 14 11.11 -7.47 2.11
CA LEU A 14 11.98 -8.29 2.96
C LEU A 14 11.43 -9.68 3.27
N GLY A 15 10.28 -10.07 2.70
CA GLY A 15 9.65 -11.37 2.93
C GLY A 15 8.79 -11.44 4.20
N LEU A 16 8.57 -10.33 4.89
CA LEU A 16 7.66 -10.22 6.04
C LEU A 16 6.21 -9.99 5.58
N SER A 17 5.79 -10.68 4.52
CA SER A 17 4.44 -10.63 3.95
C SER A 17 3.40 -11.26 4.88
N ALA A 18 3.84 -12.17 5.76
CA ALA A 18 3.01 -12.92 6.72
C ALA A 18 2.50 -12.11 7.92
N GLN A 19 2.53 -10.77 7.85
CA GLN A 19 1.96 -9.89 8.86
C GLN A 19 0.42 -9.86 8.73
N GLY A 20 -0.25 -10.97 9.05
CA GLY A 20 -1.71 -11.11 9.09
C GLY A 20 -2.39 -10.92 7.72
N GLY A 21 -3.47 -11.66 7.47
CA GLY A 21 -4.25 -11.43 6.25
C GLY A 21 -4.79 -10.00 6.17
N HIS A 22 -5.13 -9.57 4.96
CA HIS A 22 -5.72 -8.26 4.68
C HIS A 22 -6.84 -7.85 5.67
N PRO A 23 -7.83 -8.70 6.00
CA PRO A 23 -8.87 -8.31 6.96
C PRO A 23 -8.35 -8.17 8.41
N GLN A 24 -7.31 -8.91 8.80
CA GLN A 24 -6.71 -8.86 10.14
C GLN A 24 -5.85 -7.61 10.35
N VAL A 25 -5.28 -7.02 9.30
CA VAL A 25 -4.48 -5.79 9.41
C VAL A 25 -5.36 -4.55 9.27
N VAL A 26 -6.25 -4.56 8.28
CA VAL A 26 -7.00 -3.35 7.92
C VAL A 26 -8.05 -3.01 8.97
N ARG A 27 -8.90 -3.96 9.35
CA ARG A 27 -10.06 -3.67 10.21
C ARG A 27 -9.70 -3.31 11.65
N PRO A 28 -8.86 -4.08 12.38
CA PRO A 28 -8.62 -3.80 13.80
C PRO A 28 -7.48 -2.82 14.06
N ILE A 29 -6.56 -2.58 13.10
CA ILE A 29 -5.39 -1.73 13.32
C ILE A 29 -5.45 -0.49 12.44
N LEU A 30 -5.48 -0.67 11.10
CA LEU A 30 -5.30 0.46 10.19
C LEU A 30 -6.48 1.43 10.21
N VAL A 31 -7.71 0.91 10.24
CA VAL A 31 -8.94 1.71 10.28
C VAL A 31 -9.03 2.57 11.54
N PRO A 32 -8.91 2.04 12.78
CA PRO A 32 -8.99 2.90 13.97
C PRO A 32 -7.83 3.90 14.05
N MET A 33 -6.62 3.55 13.58
CA MET A 33 -5.51 4.51 13.49
C MET A 33 -5.83 5.66 12.52
N ALA A 34 -6.42 5.35 11.36
CA ALA A 34 -6.81 6.35 10.38
C ALA A 34 -7.98 7.21 10.86
N GLU A 35 -9.00 6.62 11.46
CA GLU A 35 -10.15 7.33 12.04
C GLU A 35 -9.70 8.24 13.20
N GLY A 36 -8.82 7.78 14.09
CA GLY A 36 -8.29 8.61 15.19
C GLY A 36 -7.38 9.74 14.71
N ALA A 37 -6.52 9.50 13.72
CA ALA A 37 -5.71 10.55 13.10
C ALA A 37 -6.60 11.60 12.40
N TRP A 38 -7.69 11.15 11.77
CA TRP A 38 -8.66 12.03 11.15
C TRP A 38 -9.35 12.94 12.15
N GLU A 39 -9.94 12.36 13.20
CA GLU A 39 -10.72 13.08 14.21
C GLU A 39 -9.88 14.16 14.90
N LYS A 40 -8.57 13.90 15.08
CA LYS A 40 -7.62 14.88 15.63
C LYS A 40 -7.37 16.08 14.72
N LEU A 41 -7.35 15.89 13.40
CA LEU A 41 -6.91 16.91 12.43
C LEU A 41 -8.09 17.65 11.78
N HIS A 42 -9.23 16.99 11.58
CA HIS A 42 -10.34 17.49 10.76
C HIS A 42 -11.70 17.39 11.47
N GLY A 43 -11.75 16.92 12.73
CA GLY A 43 -13.00 16.73 13.46
C GLY A 43 -13.78 15.47 13.05
N LYS A 44 -15.07 15.41 13.41
CA LYS A 44 -15.87 14.18 13.31
C LYS A 44 -16.12 13.75 11.86
N LEU A 45 -15.97 12.45 11.61
CA LEU A 45 -16.27 11.83 10.31
C LEU A 45 -17.77 11.69 10.08
N ASN A 46 -18.26 12.18 8.94
CA ASN A 46 -19.56 11.77 8.40
C ASN A 46 -19.51 10.30 7.93
N ALA A 47 -20.63 9.59 7.90
CA ALA A 47 -20.76 8.21 7.46
C ALA A 47 -20.15 7.96 6.06
N ALA A 48 -20.37 8.87 5.11
CA ALA A 48 -19.78 8.78 3.77
C ALA A 48 -18.24 8.89 3.78
N GLN A 49 -17.69 9.81 4.58
CA GLN A 49 -16.24 9.99 4.72
C GLN A 49 -15.60 8.79 5.43
N ARG A 50 -16.27 8.24 6.44
CA ARG A 50 -15.82 7.04 7.17
C ARG A 50 -15.70 5.84 6.23
N THR A 51 -16.71 5.60 5.39
CA THR A 51 -16.66 4.52 4.39
C THR A 51 -15.52 4.72 3.39
N ARG A 52 -15.32 5.96 2.92
CA ARG A 52 -14.24 6.30 1.99
C ARG A 52 -12.85 6.11 2.61
N LEU A 53 -12.69 6.52 3.88
CA LEU A 53 -11.45 6.33 4.63
C LEU A 53 -11.11 4.84 4.79
N ARG A 54 -12.10 4.01 5.16
CA ARG A 54 -11.93 2.55 5.25
C ARG A 54 -11.53 1.92 3.90
N ALA A 55 -12.14 2.36 2.81
CA ALA A 55 -11.77 1.92 1.47
C ALA A 55 -10.32 2.32 1.12
N MET A 56 -9.87 3.50 1.55
CA MET A 56 -8.49 3.93 1.38
C MET A 56 -7.50 3.15 2.24
N CYS A 57 -7.85 2.81 3.47
CA CYS A 57 -7.07 1.91 4.32
C CYS A 57 -6.87 0.55 3.63
N ALA A 58 -7.96 -0.06 3.15
CA ALA A 58 -7.91 -1.31 2.40
C ALA A 58 -7.05 -1.20 1.14
N ALA A 59 -7.22 -0.13 0.35
CA ALA A 59 -6.39 0.05 -0.83
C ALA A 59 -4.90 0.23 -0.51
N THR A 60 -4.58 0.90 0.61
CA THR A 60 -3.20 1.16 1.02
C THR A 60 -2.48 -0.10 1.47
N ASP A 61 -3.13 -0.94 2.26
CA ASP A 61 -2.54 -2.23 2.66
C ASP A 61 -2.35 -3.15 1.45
N ASN A 62 -3.34 -3.23 0.55
CA ASN A 62 -3.27 -4.12 -0.62
C ASN A 62 -2.15 -3.69 -1.59
N ILE A 63 -2.05 -2.40 -1.93
CA ILE A 63 -1.01 -1.90 -2.83
C ILE A 63 0.38 -2.09 -2.21
N GLY A 64 0.55 -1.77 -0.93
CA GLY A 64 1.82 -1.94 -0.24
C GLY A 64 2.29 -3.40 -0.21
N LEU A 65 1.37 -4.32 0.11
CA LEU A 65 1.67 -5.75 0.15
C LEU A 65 1.97 -6.30 -1.24
N PHE A 66 1.08 -6.09 -2.21
CA PHE A 66 1.18 -6.66 -3.56
C PHE A 66 2.47 -6.25 -4.27
N PHE A 67 2.77 -4.95 -4.29
CA PHE A 67 3.98 -4.46 -4.98
C PHE A 67 5.26 -4.66 -4.17
N GLY A 68 5.16 -4.79 -2.85
CA GLY A 68 6.30 -5.17 -2.00
C GLY A 68 6.68 -6.64 -2.18
N GLU A 69 5.70 -7.55 -2.20
CA GLU A 69 5.91 -8.99 -2.34
C GLU A 69 6.56 -9.37 -3.69
N ASN A 70 6.31 -8.60 -4.75
CA ASN A 70 6.97 -8.78 -6.04
C ASN A 70 8.50 -8.57 -6.00
N LEU A 71 9.04 -7.93 -4.96
CA LEU A 71 10.48 -7.77 -4.74
C LEU A 71 11.09 -8.95 -3.96
N PHE A 72 10.26 -9.83 -3.42
CA PHE A 72 10.73 -10.96 -2.62
C PHE A 72 11.13 -12.14 -3.52
N VAL A 73 12.38 -12.56 -3.41
CA VAL A 73 12.99 -13.57 -4.30
C VAL A 73 12.29 -14.93 -4.25
N ALA A 74 11.74 -15.30 -3.08
CA ALA A 74 11.04 -16.58 -2.90
C ALA A 74 9.53 -16.50 -3.16
N PHE A 75 9.04 -15.41 -3.76
CA PHE A 75 7.65 -15.31 -4.19
C PHE A 75 7.37 -16.26 -5.36
N SER A 76 6.23 -16.95 -5.32
CA SER A 76 5.90 -18.03 -6.26
C SER A 76 5.92 -17.58 -7.73
N ALA A 77 5.52 -16.34 -8.02
CA ALA A 77 5.55 -15.82 -9.39
C ALA A 77 7.00 -15.65 -9.91
N VAL A 78 7.93 -15.20 -9.06
CA VAL A 78 9.35 -15.02 -9.42
C VAL A 78 9.99 -16.37 -9.72
N ILE A 79 9.70 -17.38 -8.88
CA ILE A 79 10.18 -18.75 -9.07
C ILE A 79 9.62 -19.35 -10.37
N LEU A 80 8.33 -19.14 -10.67
CA LEU A 80 7.71 -19.60 -11.91
C LEU A 80 8.37 -18.96 -13.14
N MET A 81 8.57 -17.64 -13.14
CA MET A 81 9.25 -16.94 -14.24
C MET A 81 10.70 -17.42 -14.40
N HIS A 82 11.41 -17.63 -13.29
CA HIS A 82 12.76 -18.18 -13.30
C HIS A 82 12.81 -19.59 -13.90
N ALA A 83 11.90 -20.48 -13.51
CA ALA A 83 11.80 -21.83 -14.06
C ALA A 83 11.53 -21.80 -15.57
N PHE A 84 10.58 -20.97 -16.00
CA PHE A 84 10.26 -20.79 -17.41
C PHE A 84 11.45 -20.25 -18.23
N LEU A 85 12.16 -19.24 -17.72
CA LEU A 85 13.34 -18.68 -18.40
C LEU A 85 14.47 -19.71 -18.52
N ARG A 86 14.68 -20.52 -17.46
CA ARG A 86 15.65 -21.62 -17.49
C ARG A 86 15.32 -22.67 -18.55
N GLU A 87 14.06 -23.06 -18.68
CA GLU A 87 13.61 -24.01 -19.72
C GLU A 87 13.88 -23.49 -21.14
N ASN A 88 13.82 -22.17 -21.33
CA ASN A 88 14.10 -21.52 -22.61
C ASN A 88 15.59 -21.19 -22.83
N GLY A 89 16.50 -21.70 -21.97
CA GLY A 89 17.95 -21.51 -22.11
C GLY A 89 18.51 -20.23 -21.48
N HIS A 90 17.69 -19.45 -20.76
CA HIS A 90 18.12 -18.25 -20.06
C HIS A 90 18.32 -18.52 -18.57
N ALA A 91 19.56 -18.81 -18.16
CA ALA A 91 19.93 -19.01 -16.77
C ALA A 91 20.13 -17.67 -16.03
N LEU A 92 19.03 -16.98 -15.72
CA LEU A 92 19.03 -15.74 -14.94
C LEU A 92 18.88 -16.02 -13.44
N ASP A 93 19.62 -15.28 -12.61
CA ASP A 93 19.48 -15.33 -11.16
C ASP A 93 18.09 -14.79 -10.72
N PRO A 94 17.31 -15.51 -9.89
CA PRO A 94 16.06 -15.00 -9.31
C PRO A 94 16.18 -13.61 -8.69
N LEU A 95 17.33 -13.28 -8.09
CA LEU A 95 17.58 -11.96 -7.51
C LEU A 95 17.57 -10.85 -8.57
N TYR A 96 18.08 -11.14 -9.77
CA TYR A 96 18.08 -10.19 -10.88
C TYR A 96 16.65 -9.87 -11.33
N LEU A 97 15.78 -10.88 -11.35
CA LEU A 97 14.36 -10.72 -11.67
C LEU A 97 13.64 -9.84 -10.63
N ALA A 98 13.92 -10.06 -9.34
CA ALA A 98 13.37 -9.27 -8.25
C ALA A 98 13.84 -7.80 -8.28
N LEU A 99 15.12 -7.55 -8.59
CA LEU A 99 15.68 -6.19 -8.72
C LEU A 99 14.97 -5.37 -9.82
N TRP A 100 14.60 -6.01 -10.93
CA TRP A 100 13.83 -5.35 -11.99
C TRP A 100 12.37 -5.04 -11.58
N GLY A 101 11.89 -5.55 -10.45
CA GLY A 101 10.63 -5.13 -9.83
C GLY A 101 10.70 -3.77 -9.14
N ILE A 102 11.90 -3.27 -8.81
CA ILE A 102 12.09 -2.01 -8.06
C ILE A 102 11.43 -0.80 -8.75
N PRO A 103 11.61 -0.56 -10.07
CA PRO A 103 10.96 0.55 -10.74
C PRO A 103 9.44 0.49 -10.60
N THR A 104 8.83 -0.69 -10.79
CA THR A 104 7.39 -0.89 -10.68
C THR A 104 6.89 -0.63 -9.26
N ALA A 105 7.59 -1.17 -8.26
CA ALA A 105 7.28 -0.94 -6.85
C ALA A 105 7.37 0.55 -6.48
N MET A 106 8.38 1.24 -6.98
CA MET A 106 8.57 2.68 -6.78
C MET A 106 7.45 3.50 -7.43
N PHE A 107 7.07 3.21 -8.68
CA PHE A 107 5.96 3.92 -9.32
C PHE A 107 4.63 3.66 -8.62
N ALA A 108 4.36 2.43 -8.20
CA ALA A 108 3.16 2.10 -7.42
C ALA A 108 3.11 2.90 -6.10
N PHE A 109 4.24 3.01 -5.40
CA PHE A 109 4.37 3.82 -4.20
C PHE A 109 4.06 5.30 -4.49
N LEU A 110 4.69 5.90 -5.50
CA LEU A 110 4.53 7.30 -5.84
C LEU A 110 3.08 7.63 -6.24
N ILE A 111 2.47 6.80 -7.09
CA ILE A 111 1.09 6.99 -7.54
C ILE A 111 0.12 6.90 -6.36
N HIS A 112 0.27 5.89 -5.51
CA HIS A 112 -0.65 5.70 -4.39
C HIS A 112 -0.42 6.71 -3.25
N ALA A 113 0.83 7.09 -2.98
CA ALA A 113 1.15 8.20 -2.08
C ALA A 113 0.57 9.53 -2.59
N GLY A 114 0.69 9.82 -3.89
CA GLY A 114 0.08 10.98 -4.52
C GLY A 114 -1.45 10.98 -4.40
N ARG A 115 -2.09 9.83 -4.62
CA ARG A 115 -3.55 9.66 -4.46
C ARG A 115 -4.00 9.92 -3.02
N LEU A 116 -3.21 9.50 -2.05
CA LEU A 116 -3.47 9.69 -0.64
C LEU A 116 -3.29 11.16 -0.22
N ALA A 117 -2.22 11.82 -0.68
CA ALA A 117 -2.00 13.25 -0.47
C ALA A 117 -3.10 14.10 -1.12
N TRP A 118 -3.53 13.75 -2.34
CA TRP A 118 -4.64 14.42 -3.00
C TRP A 118 -5.96 14.27 -2.24
N HIS A 119 -6.22 13.10 -1.65
CA HIS A 119 -7.39 12.89 -0.81
C HIS A 119 -7.37 13.76 0.46
N GLU A 120 -6.23 13.84 1.15
CA GLU A 120 -6.06 14.73 2.31
C GLU A 120 -6.23 16.20 1.92
N TYR A 121 -5.68 16.62 0.78
CA TYR A 121 -5.85 17.97 0.25
C TYR A 121 -7.32 18.31 -0.06
N ARG A 122 -8.03 17.40 -0.74
CA ARG A 122 -9.44 17.63 -1.11
C ARG A 122 -10.33 17.83 0.10
N ILE A 123 -10.09 17.09 1.17
CA ILE A 123 -10.96 17.16 2.33
C ILE A 123 -10.56 18.29 3.27
N SER A 124 -9.28 18.58 3.43
CA SER A 124 -8.86 19.79 4.15
C SER A 124 -9.40 21.07 3.49
N ARG A 125 -9.51 21.11 2.16
CA ARG A 125 -10.22 22.18 1.45
C ARG A 125 -11.72 22.22 1.73
N ALA A 126 -12.40 21.07 1.75
CA ALA A 126 -13.83 21.02 2.03
C ALA A 126 -14.15 21.48 3.46
N ALA A 127 -13.36 21.03 4.44
CA ALA A 127 -13.52 21.44 5.84
C ALA A 127 -13.34 22.95 6.04
N ARG A 128 -12.34 23.57 5.37
CA ARG A 128 -12.13 25.02 5.43
C ARG A 128 -13.26 25.83 4.78
N ALA A 129 -13.91 25.30 3.74
CA ALA A 129 -15.03 25.97 3.10
C ALA A 129 -16.26 26.01 4.02
N GLU A 130 -16.53 24.92 4.75
CA GLU A 130 -17.63 24.86 5.74
C GLU A 130 -17.40 25.78 6.95
N GLU A 131 -16.15 26.07 7.35
CA GLU A 131 -15.84 27.06 8.39
C GLU A 131 -15.99 28.53 7.92
N SER A 132 -16.11 28.75 6.61
CA SER A 132 -16.20 30.09 6.01
C SER A 132 -17.64 30.59 5.79
N GLU A 133 -18.62 29.69 5.91
CA GLU A 133 -20.07 29.96 5.83
C GLU A 133 -20.68 30.09 7.23
#